data_AF-A0A6S7IA30-F1
#
_entry.id   AF-A0A6S7IA30-F1
#
_cell.length_a   1.000
_cell.length_b   1.000
_cell.length_c   1.000
_cell.angle_alpha   90.00
_cell.angle_beta   90.00
_cell.angle_gamma   90.00
#
_symmetry.space_group_name_H-M   'P 1'
#
loop_
_entity.id
_entity.type
_entity.pdbx_description
1 polymer ?
#
loop_
_entity_poly.entity_id
_entity_poly.type
_entity_poly.pdbx_seq_one_letter_code
_entity_poly.pdbx_strand_id
1 'polypeptide(L)'
;MAYKPPDSFDFSKGETWPNWIRRFERFRTLTELNEKEDITQINTLIYTMGDQAEDILNSFKLNETQFNRRVQNEHESVEEFITSLYMLAEHCEYGNLHDQMIRDRIVVGLIDANVSQKLQLDPDLTFKKAQDIV
;
A
#
# COMPACT_ATOMS: atom_id res chain seq x y z
N MET A 1 23.34 23.09 2.56
CA MET A 1 22.82 23.20 1.17
C MET A 1 21.58 22.34 1.09
N ALA A 2 20.47 22.82 0.52
CA ALA A 2 19.31 21.97 0.25
C ALA A 2 19.53 21.23 -1.08
N TYR A 3 19.65 19.90 -1.03
CA TYR A 3 19.72 19.08 -2.23
C TYR A 3 18.33 19.03 -2.88
N LYS A 4 18.28 19.24 -4.20
CA LYS A 4 17.01 19.21 -4.96
C LYS A 4 16.84 17.84 -5.64
N PRO A 5 15.61 17.33 -5.71
CA PRO A 5 15.31 16.14 -6.50
C PRO A 5 15.56 16.40 -7.99
N PRO A 6 15.72 15.33 -8.81
CA PRO A 6 15.67 15.46 -10.27
C PRO A 6 14.34 16.05 -10.75
N ASP A 7 14.35 16.60 -11.96
CA ASP A 7 13.13 16.99 -12.67
C ASP A 7 12.30 15.73 -13.01
N SER A 8 10.99 15.88 -13.27
CA SER A 8 10.09 14.76 -13.59
C SER A 8 10.62 13.92 -14.76
N PHE A 9 10.34 12.62 -14.74
CA PHE A 9 10.79 11.72 -15.79
C PHE A 9 9.90 11.83 -17.03
N ASP A 10 10.51 11.97 -18.21
CA ASP A 10 9.79 11.96 -19.49
C ASP A 10 9.65 10.50 -19.99
N PHE A 11 8.50 9.89 -19.71
CA PHE A 11 8.21 8.50 -20.08
C PHE A 11 8.19 8.25 -21.60
N SER A 12 8.14 9.29 -22.43
CA SER A 12 8.29 9.14 -23.89
C SER A 12 9.74 8.90 -24.32
N LYS A 13 10.72 9.17 -23.44
CA LYS A 13 12.16 9.04 -23.67
C LYS A 13 12.78 8.00 -22.74
N GLY A 14 12.30 6.77 -22.83
CA GLY A 14 12.72 5.66 -21.98
C GLY A 14 14.23 5.42 -21.94
N GLU A 15 14.94 5.73 -23.01
CA GLU A 15 16.41 5.65 -23.11
C GLU A 15 17.15 6.56 -22.12
N THR A 16 16.50 7.60 -21.60
CA THR A 16 17.08 8.52 -20.62
C THR A 16 17.00 8.02 -19.18
N TRP A 17 16.25 6.93 -18.93
CA TRP A 17 16.04 6.34 -17.62
C TRP A 17 17.34 6.12 -16.82
N PRO A 18 18.43 5.54 -17.37
CA PRO A 18 19.65 5.28 -16.61
C PRO A 18 20.28 6.55 -16.02
N ASN A 19 20.17 7.68 -16.72
CA ASN A 19 20.68 8.96 -16.24
C ASN A 19 19.77 9.55 -15.17
N TRP A 20 18.45 9.45 -15.38
CA TRP A 20 17.45 9.95 -14.45
C TRP A 20 17.53 9.21 -13.10
N ILE A 21 17.49 7.88 -13.12
CA ILE A 21 17.52 7.07 -11.90
C ILE A 21 18.82 7.24 -11.13
N ARG A 22 19.96 7.39 -11.83
CA ARG A 22 21.26 7.69 -11.18
C ARG A 22 21.25 9.04 -10.46
N ARG A 23 20.53 10.03 -10.99
CA ARG A 23 20.36 11.33 -10.33
C ARG A 23 19.46 11.22 -9.11
N PHE A 24 18.38 10.44 -9.20
CA PHE A 24 17.51 10.14 -8.07
C PHE A 24 18.25 9.40 -6.94
N GLU A 25 19.03 8.36 -7.24
CA GLU A 25 19.77 7.61 -6.21
C GLU A 25 20.79 8.49 -5.48
N ARG A 26 21.44 9.43 -6.18
CA ARG A 26 22.30 10.44 -5.52
C ARG A 26 21.50 11.34 -4.59
N PHE A 27 20.34 11.82 -5.03
CA PHE A 27 19.43 12.59 -4.18
C PHE A 27 19.05 11.78 -2.94
N ARG A 28 18.63 10.52 -3.13
CA ARG A 28 18.23 9.60 -2.05
C ARG A 28 19.31 9.45 -0.99
N THR A 29 20.57 9.26 -1.38
CA THR A 29 21.69 9.16 -0.42
C THR A 29 22.02 10.51 0.24
N LEU A 30 22.04 11.61 -0.52
CA LEU A 30 22.44 12.93 -0.01
C LEU A 30 21.42 13.53 0.96
N THR A 31 20.15 13.12 0.90
CA THR A 31 19.09 13.55 1.80
C THR A 31 18.76 12.53 2.89
N GLU A 32 19.57 11.46 3.04
CA GLU A 32 19.31 10.35 3.97
C GLU A 32 17.91 9.71 3.77
N LEU A 33 17.35 9.83 2.55
CA LEU A 33 16.06 9.22 2.23
C LEU A 33 16.17 7.69 2.30
N ASN A 34 17.35 7.14 2.01
CA ASN A 34 17.64 5.71 2.13
C ASN A 34 17.51 5.15 3.56
N GLU A 35 17.45 6.01 4.57
CA GLU A 35 17.28 5.62 5.98
C GLU A 35 15.82 5.77 6.47
N LYS A 36 14.94 6.30 5.61
CA LYS A 36 13.50 6.41 5.92
C LYS A 36 12.78 5.09 5.67
N GLU A 37 11.56 4.97 6.17
CA GLU A 37 10.71 3.81 5.91
C GLU A 37 10.52 3.59 4.40
N ASP A 38 10.45 2.33 3.98
CA ASP A 38 10.32 1.94 2.56
C ASP A 38 9.19 2.69 1.85
N ILE A 39 8.05 2.85 2.53
CA ILE A 39 6.90 3.59 2.00
C ILE A 39 7.24 5.04 1.67
N THR A 40 8.04 5.71 2.50
CA THR A 40 8.47 7.10 2.26
C THR A 40 9.43 7.17 1.08
N GLN A 41 10.32 6.18 0.94
CA GLN A 41 11.26 6.11 -0.18
C GLN A 41 10.53 5.90 -1.50
N ILE A 42 9.58 4.96 -1.53
CA ILE A 42 8.73 4.64 -2.68
C ILE A 42 7.89 5.86 -3.05
N ASN A 43 7.18 6.47 -2.09
CA ASN A 43 6.32 7.63 -2.35
C ASN A 43 7.14 8.81 -2.90
N THR A 44 8.34 9.03 -2.37
CA THR A 44 9.22 10.10 -2.87
C THR A 44 9.68 9.82 -4.31
N LEU A 45 9.99 8.57 -4.64
CA LEU A 45 10.36 8.17 -6.00
C LEU A 45 9.23 8.43 -6.98
N ILE A 46 8.02 7.93 -6.69
CA ILE A 46 6.84 8.06 -7.54
C ILE A 46 6.49 9.54 -7.73
N TYR A 47 6.42 10.31 -6.64
CA TYR A 47 6.17 11.75 -6.68
C TYR A 47 7.20 12.49 -7.54
N THR A 48 8.48 12.14 -7.43
CA THR A 48 9.55 12.79 -8.20
C THR A 48 9.49 12.43 -9.69
N MET A 49 8.99 11.24 -10.04
CA MET A 49 8.82 10.82 -11.44
C MET A 49 7.68 11.57 -12.15
N GLY A 50 6.70 12.12 -11.41
CA GLY A 50 5.60 12.92 -11.91
C GLY A 50 4.32 12.13 -12.17
N ASP A 51 3.24 12.80 -12.55
CA ASP A 51 1.87 12.26 -12.63
C ASP A 51 1.75 10.94 -13.42
N GLN A 52 2.50 10.79 -14.52
CA GLN A 52 2.50 9.56 -15.32
C GLN A 52 2.99 8.33 -14.53
N ALA A 53 3.86 8.53 -13.53
CA ALA A 53 4.32 7.45 -12.66
C ALA A 53 3.20 6.94 -11.75
N GLU A 54 2.34 7.85 -11.28
CA GLU A 54 1.17 7.54 -10.47
C GLU A 54 0.16 6.73 -11.30
N ASP A 55 -0.11 7.15 -12.54
CA ASP A 55 -0.98 6.43 -13.47
C ASP A 55 -0.46 5.02 -13.76
N ILE A 56 0.85 4.89 -14.01
CA ILE A 56 1.50 3.59 -14.23
C ILE A 56 1.40 2.72 -12.98
N LEU A 57 1.69 3.27 -11.79
CA LEU A 57 1.59 2.55 -10.52
C LEU A 57 0.16 2.03 -10.28
N ASN A 58 -0.84 2.88 -10.49
CA ASN A 58 -2.25 2.53 -10.35
C ASN A 58 -2.68 1.48 -11.38
N SER A 59 -2.17 1.56 -12.61
CA SER A 59 -2.47 0.57 -13.67
C SER A 59 -2.02 -0.86 -13.33
N PHE A 60 -0.98 -1.00 -12.50
CA PHE A 60 -0.48 -2.32 -12.10
C PHE A 60 -1.35 -3.01 -11.04
N LYS A 61 -2.36 -2.34 -10.46
CA LYS A 61 -3.25 -2.89 -9.41
C LYS A 61 -2.47 -3.59 -8.28
N LEU A 62 -1.29 -3.07 -7.94
CA LEU A 62 -0.39 -3.69 -6.97
C LEU A 62 -1.02 -3.68 -5.57
N ASN A 63 -1.72 -2.59 -5.24
CA ASN A 63 -2.39 -2.44 -3.95
C ASN A 63 -3.54 -3.44 -3.79
N GLU A 64 -4.35 -3.65 -4.85
CA GLU A 64 -5.39 -4.68 -4.84
C GLU A 64 -4.79 -6.08 -4.67
N THR A 65 -3.66 -6.36 -5.33
CA THR A 65 -2.98 -7.65 -5.24
C THR A 65 -2.38 -7.87 -3.84
N GLN A 66 -1.76 -6.85 -3.26
CA GLN A 66 -1.21 -6.89 -1.91
C GLN A 66 -2.32 -7.03 -0.86
N PHE A 67 -3.38 -6.24 -0.99
CA PHE A 67 -4.58 -6.32 -0.17
C PHE A 67 -5.16 -7.73 -0.14
N ASN A 68 -5.35 -8.34 -1.32
CA ASN A 68 -5.91 -9.69 -1.43
C ASN A 68 -4.99 -10.79 -0.85
N ARG A 69 -3.68 -10.55 -0.78
CA ARG A 69 -2.70 -11.48 -0.16
C ARG A 69 -2.45 -11.20 1.32
N ARG A 70 -2.96 -10.09 1.85
CA ARG A 70 -2.68 -9.63 3.21
C ARG A 70 -3.35 -10.55 4.23
N VAL A 71 -2.54 -11.12 5.11
CA VAL A 71 -2.93 -11.93 6.28
C VAL A 71 -2.20 -11.42 7.51
N GLN A 72 -2.78 -11.56 8.70
CA GLN A 72 -2.19 -11.15 9.97
C GLN A 72 -0.93 -11.97 10.28
N ASN A 73 0.15 -11.30 10.67
CA ASN A 73 1.39 -11.96 11.06
C ASN A 73 1.34 -12.48 12.52
N GLU A 74 2.18 -13.46 12.87
CA GLU A 74 2.20 -14.09 14.21
C GLU A 74 2.38 -13.11 15.39
N HIS A 75 3.05 -11.99 15.16
CA HIS A 75 3.39 -11.00 16.19
C HIS A 75 2.71 -9.65 15.96
N GLU A 76 1.75 -9.61 15.03
CA GLU A 76 1.03 -8.41 14.68
C GLU A 76 -0.30 -8.35 15.42
N SER A 77 -0.60 -7.22 16.03
CA SER A 77 -1.92 -6.99 16.63
C SER A 77 -3.01 -6.91 15.55
N VAL A 78 -4.24 -7.22 15.94
CA VAL A 78 -5.39 -7.10 15.04
C VAL A 78 -5.58 -5.65 14.55
N GLU A 79 -5.31 -4.67 15.42
CA GLU A 79 -5.42 -3.24 15.10
C GLU A 79 -4.40 -2.80 14.03
N GLU A 80 -3.16 -3.27 14.14
CA GLU A 80 -2.10 -3.04 13.13
C GLU A 80 -2.44 -3.70 11.79
N PHE A 81 -2.99 -4.92 11.84
CA PHE A 81 -3.47 -5.64 10.66
C PHE A 81 -4.59 -4.86 9.96
N ILE A 82 -5.62 -4.43 10.69
CA ILE A 82 -6.75 -3.66 10.14
C ILE A 82 -6.25 -2.33 9.57
N THR A 83 -5.36 -1.63 10.28
CA THR A 83 -4.77 -0.37 9.79
C THR A 83 -4.03 -0.58 8.47
N SER A 84 -3.26 -1.66 8.34
CA SER A 84 -2.59 -2.01 7.08
C SER A 84 -3.58 -2.28 5.94
N LEU A 85 -4.72 -2.93 6.23
CA LEU A 85 -5.76 -3.17 5.23
C LEU A 85 -6.37 -1.87 4.72
N TYR A 86 -6.60 -0.90 5.62
CA TYR A 86 -7.06 0.44 5.23
C TYR A 86 -6.07 1.15 4.32
N MET A 87 -4.79 1.18 4.70
CA MET A 87 -3.75 1.81 3.88
C MET A 87 -3.65 1.20 2.48
N LEU A 88 -3.78 -0.12 2.37
CA LEU A 88 -3.78 -0.80 1.07
C LEU A 88 -5.05 -0.51 0.27
N ALA A 89 -6.20 -0.44 0.93
CA ALA A 89 -7.49 -0.20 0.31
C ALA A 89 -7.70 1.26 -0.16
N GLU A 90 -7.07 2.25 0.49
CA GLU A 90 -7.12 3.66 0.08
C GLU A 90 -6.65 3.87 -1.37
N HIS A 91 -5.71 3.05 -1.81
CA HIS A 91 -5.18 3.08 -3.16
C HIS A 91 -5.77 2.00 -4.07
N CYS A 92 -6.93 1.44 -3.70
CA CYS A 92 -7.71 0.52 -4.51
C CYS A 92 -9.00 1.20 -4.98
N GLU A 93 -9.39 0.99 -6.24
CA GLU A 93 -10.61 1.56 -6.81
C GLU A 93 -11.87 0.77 -6.39
N TYR A 94 -12.02 0.46 -5.11
CA TYR A 94 -13.15 -0.35 -4.61
C TYR A 94 -14.47 0.40 -4.53
N GLY A 95 -14.44 1.74 -4.50
CA GLY A 95 -15.63 2.59 -4.41
C GLY A 95 -16.54 2.17 -3.24
N ASN A 96 -17.83 1.95 -3.51
CA ASN A 96 -18.82 1.59 -2.50
C ASN A 96 -18.58 0.21 -1.84
N LEU A 97 -17.66 -0.61 -2.37
CA LEU A 97 -17.33 -1.91 -1.82
C LEU A 97 -16.20 -1.86 -0.78
N HIS A 98 -15.63 -0.68 -0.51
CA HIS A 98 -14.47 -0.52 0.37
C HIS A 98 -14.61 -1.27 1.71
N ASP A 99 -15.65 -0.96 2.48
CA ASP A 99 -15.88 -1.60 3.79
C ASP A 99 -16.15 -3.11 3.68
N GLN A 100 -16.82 -3.53 2.59
CA GLN A 100 -17.06 -4.94 2.31
C GLN A 100 -15.73 -5.67 2.03
N MET A 101 -14.83 -5.08 1.24
CA MET A 101 -13.54 -5.67 0.93
C MET A 101 -12.70 -5.83 2.20
N ILE A 102 -12.64 -4.81 3.05
CA ILE A 102 -11.89 -4.86 4.31
C ILE A 102 -12.51 -5.91 5.24
N ARG A 103 -13.84 -5.93 5.40
CA ARG A 103 -14.53 -6.96 6.18
C ARG A 103 -14.15 -8.36 5.69
N ASP A 104 -14.30 -8.61 4.39
CA ASP A 104 -14.04 -9.93 3.81
C ASP A 104 -12.57 -10.31 4.02
N ARG A 105 -11.65 -9.36 3.98
CA ARG A 105 -10.22 -9.60 4.27
C ARG A 105 -9.91 -9.86 5.73
N ILE A 106 -10.59 -9.20 6.67
CA ILE A 106 -10.49 -9.53 8.10
C ILE A 106 -10.93 -10.98 8.31
N VAL A 107 -12.08 -11.36 7.74
CA VAL A 107 -12.64 -12.71 7.93
C VAL A 107 -11.68 -13.81 7.51
N VAL A 108 -11.03 -13.71 6.34
CA VAL A 108 -10.10 -14.76 5.88
C VAL A 108 -8.64 -14.55 6.28
N GLY A 109 -8.26 -13.34 6.67
CA GLY A 109 -6.87 -12.96 6.90
C GLY A 109 -6.42 -12.99 8.36
N LEU A 110 -7.33 -13.10 9.33
CA LEU A 110 -6.98 -13.23 10.74
C LEU A 110 -6.20 -14.51 11.04
N ILE A 111 -5.25 -14.42 11.96
CA ILE A 111 -4.46 -15.57 12.41
C ILE A 111 -5.25 -16.47 13.37
N ASP A 112 -6.15 -15.89 14.16
CA ASP A 112 -7.03 -16.64 15.04
C ASP A 112 -8.14 -17.33 14.22
N ALA A 113 -7.90 -18.61 13.93
CA ALA A 113 -8.82 -19.45 13.17
C ALA A 113 -10.21 -19.59 13.84
N ASN A 114 -10.29 -19.53 15.17
CA ASN A 114 -11.58 -19.65 15.88
C ASN A 114 -12.41 -18.38 15.68
N VAL A 115 -11.76 -17.20 15.79
CA VAL A 115 -12.42 -15.91 15.54
C VAL A 115 -12.81 -15.81 14.07
N SER A 116 -11.92 -16.17 13.15
CA SER A 116 -12.21 -16.24 11.71
C SER A 116 -13.44 -17.11 11.41
N GLN A 117 -13.50 -18.33 11.96
CA GLN A 117 -14.64 -19.22 11.77
C GLN A 117 -15.93 -18.65 12.36
N LYS A 118 -15.87 -18.02 13.54
CA LYS A 118 -17.03 -17.37 14.16
C LYS A 118 -17.60 -16.25 13.26
N LEU A 119 -16.72 -15.44 12.67
CA LEU A 119 -17.12 -14.37 11.76
C LEU A 119 -17.77 -14.93 10.47
N GLN A 120 -17.23 -16.01 9.91
CA GLN A 120 -17.78 -16.65 8.70
C GLN A 120 -19.21 -17.18 8.88
N LEU A 121 -19.63 -17.47 10.11
CA LEU A 121 -20.95 -18.02 10.43
C LEU A 121 -22.02 -16.93 10.67
N ASP A 122 -21.66 -15.64 10.74
CA ASP A 122 -22.63 -14.55 10.89
C ASP A 122 -23.13 -14.08 9.50
N PRO A 123 -24.39 -14.38 9.12
CA PRO A 123 -24.93 -13.98 7.82
C PRO A 123 -25.17 -12.46 7.70
N ASP A 124 -25.24 -11.75 8.84
CA ASP A 124 -25.47 -10.31 8.91
C ASP A 124 -24.17 -9.58 9.30
N LEU A 125 -23.01 -10.18 9.03
CA LEU A 125 -21.72 -9.59 9.37
C LEU A 125 -21.51 -8.29 8.60
N THR A 126 -21.33 -7.22 9.36
CA THR A 126 -20.92 -5.91 8.84
C THR A 126 -19.46 -5.68 9.19
N PHE A 127 -18.82 -4.76 8.48
CA PHE A 127 -17.46 -4.34 8.80
C PHE A 127 -17.31 -3.92 10.27
N LYS A 128 -18.23 -3.08 10.76
CA LYS A 128 -18.24 -2.62 12.15
C LYS A 128 -18.39 -3.77 13.16
N LYS A 129 -19.30 -4.71 12.91
CA LYS A 129 -19.46 -5.92 13.75
C LYS A 129 -18.17 -6.75 13.78
N ALA A 130 -17.49 -6.88 12.63
CA ALA A 130 -16.24 -7.60 12.57
C ALA A 130 -15.18 -6.95 13.45
N GLN A 131 -15.04 -5.61 13.42
CA GLN A 131 -14.14 -4.87 14.29
C GLN A 131 -14.45 -5.02 15.78
N ASP A 132 -15.73 -5.09 16.16
CA ASP A 132 -16.13 -5.24 17.57
C ASP A 132 -15.86 -6.65 18.13
N ILE A 133 -15.73 -7.66 17.26
CA ILE A 133 -15.53 -9.07 17.64
C ILE A 133 -14.05 -9.42 17.82
N VAL A 134 -13.17 -8.74 17.08
CA VAL A 134 -11.75 -9.07 16.93
C VAL A 134 -10.86 -8.31 17.89
#